data_AF-A0A1V6F4D5-F1
#
_entry.id   AF-A0A1V6F4D5-F1
#
_cell.length_a   1.000
_cell.length_b   1.000
_cell.length_c   1.000
_cell.angle_alpha   90.00
_cell.angle_beta   90.00
_cell.angle_gamma   90.00
#
_symmetry.space_group_name_H-M   'P 1'
#
loop_
_entity.id
_entity.type
_entity.pdbx_description
1 polymer ?
#
loop_
_entity_poly.entity_id
_entity_poly.type
_entity_poly.pdbx_seq_one_letter_code
_entity_poly.pdbx_strand_id
1 'polypeptide(L)'
;MALMTKPLWCVLLLVVPAVLLTAGCATHPKPPRGVKAYNRVMEVTAYDAGKKSTNWKRDWLFRPVVASGPNKGQRKKVGITASGARARPGTIAADTKYYPFGTVMYVPGYGYGRVEDRGGAIKGPDRLDLFFKSRKKALQWGRQTVKVRIWPSR
;
A
#
# COMPACT_ATOMS: atom_id res chain seq x y z
N MET A 1 6.96 -75.69 -22.58
CA MET A 1 7.74 -74.54 -22.07
C MET A 1 6.81 -73.33 -22.15
N ALA A 2 6.00 -73.08 -21.12
CA ALA A 2 6.27 -72.14 -20.01
C ALA A 2 6.49 -70.71 -20.58
N LEU A 3 5.67 -69.67 -20.38
CA LEU A 3 5.05 -69.07 -19.17
C LEU A 3 3.93 -68.09 -19.64
N MET A 4 2.75 -68.00 -18.99
CA MET A 4 2.40 -67.06 -17.88
C MET A 4 2.62 -65.56 -18.29
N THR A 5 1.73 -64.56 -18.13
CA THR A 5 0.56 -64.29 -17.28
C THR A 5 -0.17 -63.01 -17.73
N LYS A 6 -1.52 -63.07 -17.77
CA LYS A 6 -2.56 -62.12 -17.24
C LYS A 6 -2.61 -60.60 -17.59
N PRO A 7 -3.83 -60.01 -17.55
CA PRO A 7 -4.23 -58.79 -18.26
C PRO A 7 -4.11 -57.53 -17.38
N LEU A 8 -4.11 -56.35 -17.99
CA LEU A 8 -4.11 -55.07 -17.27
C LEU A 8 -5.04 -54.04 -17.93
N TRP A 9 -5.86 -53.45 -17.07
CA TRP A 9 -6.74 -52.32 -17.32
C TRP A 9 -6.00 -51.14 -17.95
N CYS A 10 -6.57 -50.54 -19.01
CA CYS A 10 -6.29 -49.15 -19.33
C CYS A 10 -7.38 -48.28 -18.70
N VAL A 11 -7.09 -47.85 -17.48
CA VAL A 11 -7.80 -46.77 -16.78
C VAL A 11 -7.73 -45.51 -17.65
N LEU A 12 -8.89 -45.00 -18.08
CA LEU A 12 -9.00 -43.72 -18.77
C LEU A 12 -8.88 -42.58 -17.74
N LEU A 13 -7.65 -42.28 -17.33
CA LEU A 13 -7.33 -41.07 -16.54
C LEU A 13 -7.15 -39.90 -17.49
N LEU A 14 -8.26 -39.31 -17.94
CA LEU A 14 -8.22 -37.95 -18.49
C LEU A 14 -8.15 -36.96 -17.32
N VAL A 15 -6.92 -36.57 -17.03
CA VAL A 15 -6.52 -35.50 -16.11
C VAL A 15 -7.31 -34.23 -16.44
N VAL A 16 -8.21 -33.83 -15.54
CA VAL A 16 -8.77 -32.47 -15.54
C VAL A 16 -7.61 -31.52 -15.21
N PRO A 17 -7.18 -30.61 -16.08
CA PRO A 17 -6.25 -29.59 -15.67
C PRO A 17 -7.01 -28.64 -14.75
N ALA A 18 -6.83 -28.81 -13.45
CA ALA A 18 -7.24 -27.84 -12.46
C ALA A 18 -6.43 -26.55 -12.71
N VAL A 19 -6.98 -25.67 -13.56
CA VAL A 19 -6.53 -24.29 -13.67
C VAL A 19 -6.90 -23.64 -12.33
N LEU A 20 -6.00 -23.79 -11.35
CA LEU A 20 -5.98 -22.97 -10.15
C LEU A 20 -5.67 -21.54 -10.60
N LEU A 21 -6.73 -20.82 -10.98
CA LEU A 21 -6.72 -19.37 -11.02
C LEU A 21 -6.40 -18.91 -9.61
N THR A 22 -5.11 -18.72 -9.31
CA THR A 22 -4.69 -18.02 -8.11
C THR A 22 -5.20 -16.59 -8.24
N ALA A 23 -6.41 -16.35 -7.75
CA ALA A 23 -6.94 -15.04 -7.51
C ALA A 23 -6.04 -14.39 -6.45
N GLY A 24 -4.96 -13.78 -6.92
CA GLY A 24 -4.12 -12.88 -6.14
C GLY A 24 -4.95 -11.65 -5.81
N CYS A 25 -5.90 -11.79 -4.87
CA CYS A 25 -6.70 -10.71 -4.36
C CYS A 25 -5.73 -9.69 -3.75
N ALA A 26 -5.55 -8.55 -4.42
CA ALA A 26 -4.85 -7.40 -3.86
C ALA A 26 -5.57 -7.02 -2.56
N THR A 27 -5.06 -7.48 -1.43
CA THR A 27 -5.77 -7.34 -0.16
C THR A 27 -5.72 -5.88 0.27
N HIS A 28 -6.86 -5.20 0.18
CA HIS A 28 -7.07 -3.96 0.91
C HIS A 28 -6.78 -4.19 2.40
N PRO A 29 -6.15 -3.23 3.11
CA PRO A 29 -5.95 -3.33 4.54
C PRO A 29 -7.26 -3.64 5.27
N LYS A 30 -7.26 -4.68 6.11
CA LYS A 30 -8.42 -5.04 6.93
C LYS A 30 -8.26 -4.48 8.33
N PRO A 31 -9.34 -3.96 8.94
CA PRO A 31 -9.29 -3.50 10.32
C PRO A 31 -8.96 -4.66 11.27
N PRO A 32 -8.24 -4.40 12.37
CA PRO A 32 -7.94 -5.42 13.37
C PRO A 32 -9.23 -5.93 14.05
N ARG A 33 -9.30 -7.26 14.26
CA ARG A 33 -10.46 -7.88 14.91
C ARG A 33 -10.61 -7.38 16.35
N GLY A 34 -11.85 -7.11 16.77
CA GLY A 34 -12.18 -6.73 18.15
C GLY A 34 -11.75 -5.31 18.56
N VAL A 35 -11.16 -4.52 17.66
CA VAL A 35 -10.80 -3.12 17.95
C VAL A 35 -11.96 -2.20 17.57
N LYS A 36 -12.42 -1.38 18.51
CA LYS A 36 -13.46 -0.38 18.25
C LYS A 36 -12.89 0.76 17.42
N ALA A 37 -13.63 1.16 16.38
CA ALA A 37 -13.28 2.31 15.59
C ALA A 37 -13.78 3.61 16.25
N TYR A 38 -13.11 4.72 15.97
CA TYR A 38 -13.64 6.06 16.22
C TYR A 38 -13.56 6.92 14.95
N ASN A 39 -14.31 8.00 14.91
CA ASN A 39 -14.34 8.91 13.78
C ASN A 39 -13.58 10.20 14.10
N ARG A 40 -12.93 10.78 13.10
CA ARG A 40 -12.31 12.10 13.19
C ARG A 40 -12.43 12.84 11.86
N VAL A 41 -12.66 14.14 11.91
CA VAL A 41 -12.67 15.00 10.73
C VAL A 41 -11.23 15.48 10.48
N MET A 42 -10.74 15.29 9.26
CA MET A 42 -9.31 15.51 8.94
C MET A 42 -9.16 16.17 7.57
N GLU A 43 -8.13 17.00 7.39
CA GLU A 43 -7.64 17.39 6.07
C GLU A 43 -6.94 16.19 5.43
N VAL A 44 -7.42 15.75 4.27
CA VAL A 44 -6.90 14.62 3.54
C VAL A 44 -6.46 15.06 2.15
N THR A 45 -5.14 14.99 1.91
CA THR A 45 -4.54 15.24 0.60
C THR A 45 -4.20 13.94 -0.10
N ALA A 46 -3.67 14.05 -1.32
CA ALA A 46 -3.16 12.91 -2.07
C ALA A 46 -1.78 13.20 -2.67
N TYR A 47 -0.95 12.16 -2.73
CA TYR A 47 0.34 12.17 -3.39
C TYR A 47 0.48 10.97 -4.33
N ASP A 48 1.44 11.08 -5.26
CA ASP A 48 1.78 10.01 -6.20
C ASP A 48 3.24 9.56 -6.08
N ALA A 49 3.59 8.45 -6.73
CA ALA A 49 4.94 7.90 -6.72
C ALA A 49 5.99 8.77 -7.49
N GLY A 50 5.57 9.84 -8.14
CA GLY A 50 6.41 10.70 -8.97
C GLY A 50 7.48 11.46 -8.18
N LYS A 51 8.56 11.81 -8.89
CA LYS A 51 9.75 12.53 -8.38
C LYS A 51 9.42 13.79 -7.57
N LYS A 52 8.46 14.60 -8.06
CA LYS A 52 8.03 15.85 -7.42
C LYS A 52 7.39 15.55 -6.06
N SER A 53 6.38 14.69 -6.06
CA SER A 53 5.59 14.34 -4.88
C SER A 53 6.41 13.60 -3.82
N THR A 54 7.39 12.79 -4.25
CA THR A 54 8.24 12.00 -3.34
C THR A 54 9.63 12.61 -3.10
N ASN A 55 9.90 13.84 -3.57
CA ASN A 55 11.16 14.58 -3.39
C ASN A 55 12.44 13.79 -3.74
N TRP A 56 12.55 13.29 -4.98
CA TRP A 56 13.79 12.66 -5.45
C TRP A 56 14.15 13.04 -6.89
N LYS A 57 15.45 12.98 -7.17
CA LYS A 57 16.02 13.16 -8.51
C LYS A 57 17.11 12.13 -8.76
N ARG A 58 17.60 12.06 -9.99
CA ARG A 58 18.82 11.31 -10.32
C ARG A 58 20.02 12.24 -10.19
N ASP A 59 21.09 11.78 -9.56
CA ASP A 59 22.39 12.45 -9.62
C ASP A 59 23.08 12.18 -10.97
N TRP A 60 24.30 12.68 -11.14
CA TRP A 60 25.09 12.53 -12.38
C TRP A 60 25.44 11.06 -12.69
N LEU A 61 25.41 10.17 -11.69
CA LEU A 61 25.58 8.72 -11.84
C LEU A 61 24.24 7.99 -12.02
N PHE A 62 23.16 8.72 -12.32
CA PHE A 62 21.80 8.21 -12.48
C PHE A 62 21.17 7.59 -11.20
N ARG A 63 21.73 7.87 -10.02
CA ARG A 63 21.34 7.26 -8.75
C ARG A 63 20.23 8.08 -8.08
N PRO A 64 19.21 7.44 -7.47
CA PRO A 64 18.15 8.18 -6.80
C PRO A 64 18.67 8.83 -5.52
N VAL A 65 18.52 10.16 -5.44
CA VAL A 65 18.89 10.98 -4.30
C VAL A 65 17.77 11.94 -3.93
N VAL A 66 17.76 12.41 -2.68
CA VAL A 66 16.85 13.47 -2.22
C VAL A 66 17.07 14.74 -3.03
N ALA A 67 16.00 15.33 -3.57
CA ALA A 67 16.12 16.47 -4.47
C ALA A 67 16.33 17.81 -3.75
N SER A 68 15.68 18.01 -2.60
CA SER A 68 15.74 19.24 -1.79
C SER A 68 15.61 18.99 -0.27
N GLY A 69 15.91 20.00 0.53
CA GLY A 69 15.83 19.96 1.99
C GLY A 69 17.14 19.52 2.68
N PRO A 70 17.12 19.33 4.01
CA PRO A 70 18.32 19.05 4.81
C PRO A 70 19.11 17.81 4.35
N ASN A 71 18.42 16.84 3.76
CA ASN A 71 19.03 15.58 3.29
C ASN A 71 19.36 15.59 1.79
N LYS A 72 19.35 16.74 1.12
CA LYS A 72 19.61 16.86 -0.33
C LYS A 72 20.90 16.14 -0.73
N GLY A 73 20.82 15.34 -1.80
CA GLY A 73 21.95 14.57 -2.32
C GLY A 73 22.18 13.20 -1.65
N GLN A 74 21.58 12.94 -0.49
CA GLN A 74 21.64 11.60 0.13
C GLN A 74 20.87 10.57 -0.68
N ARG A 75 21.32 9.31 -0.66
CA ARG A 75 20.66 8.18 -1.35
C ARG A 75 19.23 8.01 -0.86
N LYS A 76 18.31 7.76 -1.80
CA LYS A 76 16.90 7.55 -1.49
C LYS A 76 16.38 6.23 -2.03
N LYS A 77 15.70 5.48 -1.15
CA LYS A 77 14.92 4.29 -1.52
C LYS A 77 13.59 4.73 -2.15
N VAL A 78 13.51 4.70 -3.47
CA VAL A 78 12.30 5.13 -4.21
C VAL A 78 11.20 4.08 -4.07
N GLY A 79 9.97 4.53 -3.78
CA GLY A 79 8.80 3.67 -3.65
C GLY A 79 8.74 2.85 -2.35
N ILE A 80 9.64 3.11 -1.40
CA ILE A 80 9.64 2.51 -0.07
C ILE A 80 9.14 3.55 0.93
N THR A 81 8.14 3.19 1.72
CA THR A 81 7.52 4.04 2.75
C THR A 81 8.39 4.09 4.01
N ALA A 82 8.07 5.01 4.92
CA ALA A 82 8.75 5.11 6.20
C ALA A 82 8.64 3.86 7.09
N SER A 83 7.62 3.00 6.91
CA SER A 83 7.53 1.70 7.59
C SER A 83 8.39 0.61 6.95
N GLY A 84 8.99 0.86 5.78
CA GLY A 84 9.75 -0.12 5.01
C GLY A 84 8.91 -0.90 3.98
N ALA A 85 7.60 -0.69 3.93
CA ALA A 85 6.73 -1.30 2.94
C ALA A 85 6.91 -0.66 1.54
N ARG A 86 6.54 -1.38 0.48
CA ARG A 86 6.41 -0.78 -0.85
C ARG A 86 5.11 0.02 -0.93
N ALA A 87 5.20 1.28 -1.33
CA ALA A 87 4.04 2.14 -1.50
C ALA A 87 3.06 1.57 -2.54
N ARG A 88 1.78 1.50 -2.18
CA ARG A 88 0.72 0.89 -2.99
C ARG A 88 -0.63 1.52 -2.65
N PRO A 89 -1.69 1.35 -3.48
CA PRO A 89 -3.03 1.76 -3.10
C PRO A 89 -3.40 1.19 -1.72
N GLY A 90 -3.86 2.06 -0.83
CA GLY A 90 -4.08 1.76 0.59
C GLY A 90 -2.95 2.22 1.52
N THR A 91 -1.78 2.65 1.02
CA THR A 91 -0.75 3.30 1.84
C THR A 91 -1.23 4.71 2.24
N ILE A 92 -1.21 5.00 3.54
CA ILE A 92 -1.53 6.31 4.12
C ILE A 92 -0.26 6.87 4.77
N ALA A 93 0.03 8.13 4.49
CA ALA A 93 1.01 8.90 5.27
C ALA A 93 0.28 9.67 6.36
N ALA A 94 0.79 9.59 7.60
CA ALA A 94 0.23 10.27 8.76
C ALA A 94 1.34 10.63 9.75
N ASP A 95 1.01 11.44 10.77
CA ASP A 95 1.89 11.65 11.91
C ASP A 95 1.85 10.45 12.85
N THR A 96 2.96 9.70 12.92
CA THR A 96 3.04 8.47 13.71
C THR A 96 3.05 8.70 15.22
N LYS A 97 3.18 9.93 15.70
CA LYS A 97 2.95 10.25 17.12
C LYS A 97 1.49 10.05 17.52
N TYR A 98 0.56 10.23 16.57
CA TYR A 98 -0.88 10.08 16.78
C TYR A 98 -1.44 8.79 16.17
N TYR A 99 -0.88 8.37 15.03
CA TYR A 99 -1.31 7.18 14.30
C TYR A 99 -0.11 6.28 14.01
N PRO A 100 0.28 5.39 14.94
CA PRO A 100 1.43 4.52 14.73
C PRO A 100 1.26 3.67 13.47
N PHE A 101 2.38 3.22 12.91
CA PHE A 101 2.36 2.35 11.73
C PHE A 101 1.48 1.13 11.99
N GLY A 102 0.70 0.76 10.97
CA GLY A 102 -0.27 -0.32 11.08
C GLY A 102 -1.69 0.15 11.43
N THR A 103 -1.89 1.39 11.90
CA THR A 103 -3.23 1.98 12.08
C THR A 103 -4.02 1.85 10.78
N VAL A 104 -5.24 1.30 10.87
CA VAL A 104 -6.11 1.11 9.71
C VAL A 104 -7.15 2.21 9.68
N MET A 105 -7.44 2.74 8.49
CA MET A 105 -8.40 3.81 8.30
C MET A 105 -9.32 3.48 7.13
N TYR A 106 -10.57 3.91 7.24
CA TYR A 106 -11.48 4.00 6.11
C TYR A 106 -11.70 5.47 5.80
N VAL A 107 -11.32 5.87 4.59
CA VAL A 107 -11.46 7.23 4.10
C VAL A 107 -12.54 7.23 2.99
N PRO A 108 -13.66 7.94 3.17
CA PRO A 108 -14.72 8.00 2.16
C PRO A 108 -14.16 8.42 0.79
N GLY A 109 -14.54 7.70 -0.27
CA GLY A 109 -14.05 7.94 -1.63
C GLY A 109 -12.68 7.33 -1.97
N TYR A 110 -11.88 6.94 -0.97
CA TYR A 110 -10.61 6.22 -1.17
C TYR A 110 -10.70 4.73 -0.80
N GLY A 111 -11.42 4.43 0.29
CA GLY A 111 -11.57 3.08 0.83
C GLY A 111 -10.65 2.83 2.03
N TYR A 112 -10.32 1.55 2.24
CA TYR A 112 -9.45 1.13 3.34
C TYR A 112 -7.98 1.39 3.04
N GLY A 113 -7.28 1.96 4.02
CA GLY A 113 -5.84 2.15 4.01
C GLY A 113 -5.20 1.83 5.35
N ARG A 114 -3.87 1.78 5.35
CA ARG A 114 -3.01 1.53 6.50
C ARG A 114 -1.94 2.61 6.56
N VAL A 115 -1.69 3.12 7.76
CA VAL A 115 -0.56 4.03 8.00
C VAL A 115 0.72 3.25 7.82
N GLU A 116 1.42 3.53 6.74
CA GLU A 116 2.68 2.89 6.35
C GLU A 116 3.75 3.95 6.03
N ASP A 117 3.39 5.23 5.90
CA ASP A 117 4.33 6.29 5.50
C ASP A 117 4.26 7.53 6.39
N ARG A 118 5.25 8.41 6.24
CA ARG A 118 5.34 9.72 6.91
C ARG A 118 5.78 10.79 5.91
N GLY A 119 5.18 11.96 6.01
CA GLY A 119 5.59 13.15 5.26
C GLY A 119 6.12 14.23 6.19
N GLY A 120 7.11 15.01 5.75
CA GLY A 120 7.61 16.16 6.51
C GLY A 120 6.52 17.20 6.80
N ALA A 121 5.59 17.39 5.86
CA ALA A 121 4.44 18.29 6.00
C ALA A 121 3.22 17.64 6.67
N ILE A 122 3.18 16.31 6.81
CA ILE A 122 2.03 15.59 7.36
C ILE A 122 2.23 15.46 8.87
N LYS A 123 1.69 16.43 9.61
CA LYS A 123 1.93 16.64 11.03
C LYS A 123 0.62 16.89 11.78
N GLY A 124 0.60 16.46 13.04
CA GLY A 124 -0.56 16.61 13.91
C GLY A 124 -1.64 15.54 13.70
N PRO A 125 -2.72 15.60 14.49
CA PRO A 125 -3.71 14.56 14.54
C PRO A 125 -4.77 14.66 13.45
N ASP A 126 -4.82 15.73 12.65
CA ASP A 126 -5.94 16.01 11.74
C ASP A 126 -5.52 16.09 10.27
N ARG A 127 -4.36 15.53 9.91
CA ARG A 127 -3.81 15.57 8.55
C ARG A 127 -3.36 14.21 8.04
N LEU A 128 -3.80 13.83 6.84
CA LEU A 128 -3.41 12.61 6.13
C LEU A 128 -2.99 12.92 4.69
N ASP A 129 -2.15 12.06 4.12
CA ASP A 129 -1.83 12.06 2.69
C ASP A 129 -2.00 10.66 2.10
N LEU A 130 -2.84 10.54 1.08
CA LEU A 130 -3.21 9.25 0.49
C LEU A 130 -2.33 8.92 -0.70
N PHE A 131 -1.80 7.71 -0.75
CA PHE A 131 -1.03 7.27 -1.91
C PHE A 131 -1.94 6.93 -3.10
N PHE A 132 -1.60 7.48 -4.27
CA PHE A 132 -2.14 7.08 -5.55
C PHE A 132 -1.03 6.64 -6.50
N LYS A 133 -1.29 5.62 -7.32
CA LYS A 133 -0.34 5.21 -8.37
C LYS A 133 -0.14 6.26 -9.46
N SER A 134 -1.14 7.12 -9.69
CA SER A 134 -1.16 8.08 -10.79
C SER A 134 -1.31 9.50 -10.24
N ARG A 135 -0.46 10.41 -10.73
CA ARG A 135 -0.56 11.85 -10.49
C ARG A 135 -1.93 12.41 -10.86
N LYS A 136 -2.53 11.95 -11.97
CA LYS A 136 -3.87 12.38 -12.38
C LYS A 136 -4.91 12.06 -11.31
N LYS A 137 -4.87 10.85 -10.72
CA LYS A 137 -5.80 10.45 -9.66
C LYS A 137 -5.55 11.23 -8.36
N ALA A 138 -4.29 11.48 -8.01
CA ALA A 138 -3.96 12.31 -6.85
C ALA A 138 -4.50 13.75 -7.01
N LEU A 139 -4.36 14.33 -8.21
CA LEU A 139 -4.90 15.66 -8.51
C LEU A 139 -6.43 15.68 -8.51
N GLN A 140 -7.07 14.63 -9.02
CA GLN A 140 -8.53 14.49 -8.98
C GLN A 140 -9.06 14.36 -7.55
N TRP A 141 -8.32 13.71 -6.65
CA TRP A 141 -8.65 13.68 -5.22
C TRP A 141 -8.55 15.07 -4.57
N GLY A 142 -7.49 15.82 -4.87
CA GLY A 142 -7.29 17.18 -4.37
C GLY A 142 -7.00 17.27 -2.87
N ARG A 143 -7.38 18.39 -2.25
CA ARG A 143 -7.37 18.58 -0.79
C ARG A 143 -8.82 18.70 -0.35
N GLN A 144 -9.21 17.91 0.64
CA GLN A 144 -10.57 17.95 1.17
C GLN A 144 -10.61 17.57 2.65
N THR A 145 -11.65 18.03 3.33
CA THR A 145 -11.92 17.70 4.73
C THR A 145 -12.96 16.61 4.78
N VAL A 146 -12.61 15.44 5.33
CA VAL A 146 -13.50 14.27 5.36
C VAL A 146 -13.53 13.61 6.73
N LYS A 147 -14.64 12.95 7.05
CA LYS A 147 -14.81 12.16 8.27
C LYS A 147 -14.19 10.78 8.07
N VAL A 148 -13.04 10.54 8.68
CA VAL A 148 -12.27 9.29 8.61
C VAL A 148 -12.65 8.38 9.77
N ARG A 149 -12.82 7.09 9.49
CA ARG A 149 -13.02 6.05 10.51
C ARG A 149 -11.70 5.33 10.78
N ILE A 150 -11.28 5.29 12.04
CA ILE A 150 -9.92 4.93 12.45
C ILE A 150 -9.96 3.74 13.40
N TRP A 151 -9.09 2.75 13.15
CA TRP A 151 -8.79 1.63 14.04
C TRP A 151 -7.33 1.70 14.46
N PRO A 152 -7.05 2.01 15.74
CA PRO A 152 -5.69 2.04 16.28
C PRO A 152 -4.93 0.74 16.01
N SER A 153 -3.63 0.86 15.74
CA SER A 153 -2.72 -0.27 15.86
C SER A 153 -2.65 -0.71 17.33
N ARG A 154 -2.68 -2.02 17.55
CA ARG A 154 -2.41 -2.61 18.87
C ARG A 154 -0.97 -2.36 19.28
#